data_AF-A0A1G6XFH6-F1
#
_entry.id   AF-A0A1G6XFH6-F1
#
_cell.length_a   1.000
_cell.length_b   1.000
_cell.length_c   1.000
_cell.angle_alpha   90.00
_cell.angle_beta   90.00
_cell.angle_gamma   90.00
#
_symmetry.space_group_name_H-M   'P 1'
#
loop_
_entity.id
_entity.type
_entity.pdbx_description
1 polymer ?
#
loop_
_entity_poly.entity_id
_entity_poly.type
_entity_poly.pdbx_seq_one_letter_code
_entity_poly.pdbx_strand_id
1 'polypeptide(L)'
;MTDDAFWHLIGRAVEQPGDRDERADWLTEELTRLPVAQIVDFARKLSAVRLRADTWAMWAAANVVYRGSCSDDSFWYFQLWLLTLGRAEFDRVVADPDTLADVPAVRSLAARPMREWADQDWPEWESLDYAAHEAHQEVTGQECGLEQLLDLPQCPEPAGPPLDPAEHPAALPRLTALFAPAPMELTGLP
;
A
#
# COMPACT_ATOMS: atom_id res chain seq x y z
N MET A 1 19.49 1.72 -8.23
CA MET A 1 18.66 1.50 -9.42
C MET A 1 17.98 2.80 -9.85
N THR A 2 17.54 2.91 -11.11
CA THR A 2 16.75 4.06 -11.61
C THR A 2 15.28 3.94 -11.21
N ASP A 3 14.49 5.02 -11.35
CA ASP A 3 13.05 4.99 -10.99
C ASP A 3 12.30 4.04 -11.91
N ASP A 4 12.60 4.09 -13.21
CA ASP A 4 11.95 3.24 -14.19
C ASP A 4 12.25 1.75 -13.93
N ALA A 5 13.48 1.41 -13.54
CA ALA A 5 13.83 0.03 -13.17
C ALA A 5 13.07 -0.45 -11.92
N PHE A 6 12.93 0.41 -10.91
CA PHE A 6 12.17 0.11 -9.70
C PHE A 6 10.69 -0.16 -10.02
N TRP A 7 10.03 0.77 -10.70
CA TRP A 7 8.62 0.62 -11.07
C TRP A 7 8.38 -0.54 -12.02
N HIS A 8 9.35 -0.84 -12.90
CA HIS A 8 9.28 -2.01 -13.76
C HIS A 8 9.34 -3.32 -12.98
N LEU A 9 10.19 -3.44 -11.96
CA LEU A 9 10.24 -4.63 -11.08
C LEU A 9 8.93 -4.83 -10.31
N ILE A 10 8.39 -3.76 -9.70
CA ILE A 10 7.10 -3.81 -9.02
C ILE A 10 5.99 -4.23 -9.98
N GLY A 11 5.91 -3.62 -11.16
CA GLY A 11 4.91 -3.97 -12.18
C GLY A 11 5.00 -5.44 -12.60
N ARG A 12 6.22 -5.96 -12.82
CA ARG A 12 6.40 -7.39 -13.15
C ARG A 12 6.00 -8.32 -12.02
N ALA A 13 6.21 -7.94 -10.75
CA ALA A 13 5.77 -8.71 -9.60
C ALA A 13 4.24 -8.80 -9.53
N VAL A 14 3.54 -7.69 -9.80
CA VAL A 14 2.07 -7.64 -9.87
C VAL A 14 1.52 -8.55 -10.98
N GLU A 15 2.23 -8.66 -12.11
CA GLU A 15 1.84 -9.49 -13.25
C GLU A 15 2.11 -10.99 -13.05
N GLN A 16 2.86 -11.39 -12.02
CA GLN A 16 3.10 -12.80 -11.75
C GLN A 16 1.80 -13.51 -11.34
N PRO A 17 1.64 -14.80 -11.73
CA PRO A 17 0.56 -15.61 -11.22
C PRO A 17 0.71 -15.83 -9.72
N GLY A 18 -0.37 -16.28 -9.08
CA GLY A 18 -0.38 -16.59 -7.66
C GLY A 18 -0.88 -15.45 -6.78
N ASP A 19 -0.83 -15.70 -5.48
CA ASP A 19 -1.18 -14.74 -4.45
C ASP A 19 -0.04 -13.72 -4.17
N ARG A 20 -0.29 -12.79 -3.25
CA ARG A 20 0.67 -11.74 -2.89
C ARG A 20 2.02 -12.29 -2.38
N ASP A 21 2.01 -13.40 -1.68
CA ASP A 21 3.23 -13.99 -1.11
C ASP A 21 4.02 -14.68 -2.20
N GLU A 22 3.37 -15.46 -3.07
CA GLU A 22 4.02 -16.06 -4.26
C GLU A 22 4.64 -14.99 -5.18
N ARG A 23 3.99 -13.82 -5.31
CA ARG A 23 4.52 -12.68 -6.08
C ARG A 23 5.69 -11.99 -5.39
N ALA A 24 5.67 -11.90 -4.05
CA ALA A 24 6.79 -11.38 -3.27
C ALA A 24 8.00 -12.31 -3.35
N ASP A 25 7.79 -13.63 -3.25
CA ASP A 25 8.83 -14.65 -3.44
C ASP A 25 9.49 -14.51 -4.82
N TRP A 26 8.69 -14.35 -5.88
CA TRP A 26 9.22 -14.10 -7.21
C TRP A 26 10.08 -12.83 -7.29
N LEU A 27 9.64 -11.75 -6.63
CA LEU A 27 10.41 -10.51 -6.57
C LEU A 27 11.72 -10.71 -5.81
N THR A 28 11.71 -11.43 -4.70
CA THR A 28 12.90 -11.85 -3.95
C THR A 28 13.88 -12.59 -4.87
N GLU A 29 13.41 -13.60 -5.62
CA GLU A 29 14.23 -14.36 -6.57
C GLU A 29 14.84 -13.50 -7.70
N GLU A 30 14.12 -12.49 -8.19
CA GLU A 30 14.67 -11.57 -9.18
C GLU A 30 15.73 -10.64 -8.56
N LEU A 31 15.53 -10.21 -7.31
CA LEU A 31 16.48 -9.35 -6.60
C LEU A 31 17.79 -10.09 -6.26
N THR A 32 17.76 -11.38 -5.93
CA THR A 32 19.00 -12.16 -5.66
C THR A 32 19.92 -12.27 -6.87
N ARG A 33 19.39 -12.09 -8.08
CA ARG A 33 20.16 -12.09 -9.34
C ARG A 33 20.87 -10.75 -9.59
N LEU A 34 20.58 -9.72 -8.81
CA LEU A 34 21.18 -8.40 -8.94
C LEU A 34 22.43 -8.27 -8.06
N PRO A 35 23.34 -7.34 -8.38
CA PRO A 35 24.42 -6.97 -7.47
C PRO A 35 23.85 -6.45 -6.14
N VAL A 36 24.49 -6.74 -5.00
CA VAL A 36 24.08 -6.31 -3.65
C VAL A 36 23.73 -4.83 -3.59
N ALA A 37 24.52 -3.96 -4.23
CA ALA A 37 24.25 -2.53 -4.29
C ALA A 37 22.88 -2.18 -4.92
N GLN A 38 22.42 -2.96 -5.91
CA GLN A 38 21.09 -2.79 -6.49
C GLN A 38 19.99 -3.30 -5.57
N ILE A 39 20.21 -4.35 -4.78
CA ILE A 39 19.25 -4.82 -3.76
C ILE A 39 19.06 -3.73 -2.70
N VAL A 40 20.15 -3.15 -2.20
CA VAL A 40 20.11 -2.01 -1.26
C VAL A 40 19.42 -0.79 -1.89
N ASP A 41 19.71 -0.49 -3.16
CA ASP A 41 19.02 0.59 -3.85
C ASP A 41 17.51 0.32 -4.03
N PHE A 42 17.09 -0.93 -4.23
CA PHE A 42 15.67 -1.31 -4.27
C PHE A 42 15.00 -1.02 -2.94
N ALA A 43 15.57 -1.53 -1.84
CA ALA A 43 15.06 -1.34 -0.49
C ALA A 43 14.92 0.15 -0.16
N ARG A 44 15.97 0.94 -0.45
CA ARG A 44 15.95 2.40 -0.21
C ARG A 44 14.84 3.08 -1.00
N LYS A 45 14.58 2.64 -2.24
CA LYS A 45 13.50 3.19 -3.06
C LYS A 45 12.13 2.78 -2.58
N LEU A 46 11.95 1.51 -2.21
CA LEU A 46 10.69 1.03 -1.66
C LEU A 46 10.31 1.88 -0.43
N SER A 47 11.23 2.03 0.52
CA SER A 47 11.01 2.85 1.71
C SER A 47 10.76 4.33 1.36
N ALA A 48 11.58 4.93 0.49
CA ALA A 48 11.42 6.33 0.11
C ALA A 48 10.10 6.61 -0.63
N VAL A 49 9.66 5.69 -1.49
CA VAL A 49 8.38 5.81 -2.21
C VAL A 49 7.21 5.61 -1.26
N ARG A 50 7.25 4.58 -0.40
CA ARG A 50 6.24 4.34 0.65
C ARG A 50 6.02 5.57 1.52
N LEU A 51 7.10 6.21 1.98
CA LEU A 51 7.05 7.43 2.80
C LEU A 51 6.34 8.61 2.13
N ARG A 52 6.22 8.63 0.80
CA ARG A 52 5.43 9.68 0.12
C ARG A 52 3.94 9.56 0.39
N ALA A 53 3.46 8.33 0.65
CA ALA A 53 2.09 8.06 1.05
C ALA A 53 1.87 8.17 2.58
N ASP A 54 2.93 8.43 3.34
CA ASP A 54 2.89 8.50 4.80
C ASP A 54 2.43 9.86 5.30
N THR A 55 1.14 10.10 5.13
CA THR A 55 0.47 11.36 5.50
C THR A 55 -0.80 11.05 6.28
N TRP A 56 -1.19 11.95 7.18
CA TRP A 56 -2.47 11.83 7.89
C TRP A 56 -3.68 11.84 6.94
N ALA A 57 -3.58 12.53 5.79
CA ALA A 57 -4.62 12.51 4.77
C ALA A 57 -4.78 11.13 4.12
N MET A 58 -3.66 10.43 3.86
CA MET A 58 -3.71 9.06 3.36
C MET A 58 -4.12 8.06 4.45
N TRP A 59 -3.71 8.28 5.71
CA TRP A 59 -4.18 7.48 6.86
C TRP A 59 -5.70 7.57 6.99
N ALA A 60 -6.25 8.78 6.92
CA ALA A 60 -7.68 9.04 6.89
C ALA A 60 -8.38 8.29 5.74
N ALA A 61 -7.79 8.31 4.54
CA ALA A 61 -8.33 7.61 3.38
C ALA A 61 -8.30 6.08 3.53
N ALA A 62 -7.19 5.53 4.03
CA ALA A 62 -7.09 4.12 4.39
C ALA A 62 -8.17 3.76 5.42
N ASN A 63 -8.34 4.55 6.47
CA ASN A 63 -9.38 4.32 7.48
C ASN A 63 -10.80 4.27 6.90
N VAL A 64 -11.12 5.10 5.90
CA VAL A 64 -12.39 5.01 5.17
C VAL A 64 -12.50 3.69 4.40
N VAL A 65 -11.46 3.29 3.67
CA VAL A 65 -11.43 2.03 2.91
C VAL A 65 -11.60 0.82 3.84
N TYR A 66 -10.89 0.80 4.97
CA TYR A 66 -11.00 -0.21 6.02
C TYR A 66 -12.26 -0.05 6.89
N ARG A 67 -13.18 0.86 6.55
CA ARG A 67 -14.44 1.07 7.29
C ARG A 67 -14.24 1.31 8.80
N GLY A 68 -13.19 2.02 9.17
CA GLY A 68 -12.85 2.35 10.56
C GLY A 68 -11.94 1.35 11.28
N SER A 69 -11.49 0.28 10.62
CA SER A 69 -10.63 -0.75 11.23
C SER A 69 -9.16 -0.63 10.85
N CYS A 70 -8.70 0.54 10.41
CA CYS A 70 -7.30 0.74 10.05
C CYS A 70 -6.44 0.91 11.31
N SER A 71 -5.51 -0.03 11.51
CA SER A 71 -4.39 0.08 12.46
C SER A 71 -3.14 0.65 11.78
N ASP A 72 -2.11 0.94 12.57
CA ASP A 72 -0.79 1.36 12.06
C ASP A 72 -0.18 0.31 11.12
N ASP A 73 -0.26 -0.98 11.47
CA ASP A 73 0.24 -2.08 10.62
C ASP A 73 -0.54 -2.14 9.29
N SER A 74 -1.87 -2.13 9.34
CA SER A 74 -2.68 -2.16 8.11
C SER A 74 -2.46 -0.92 7.25
N PHE A 75 -2.14 0.24 7.85
CA PHE A 75 -1.78 1.44 7.11
C PHE A 75 -0.44 1.27 6.40
N TRP A 76 0.56 0.69 7.07
CA TRP A 76 1.85 0.37 6.44
C TRP A 76 1.67 -0.55 5.22
N TYR A 77 0.90 -1.63 5.38
CA TYR A 77 0.67 -2.56 4.28
C TYR A 77 -0.19 -1.95 3.16
N PHE A 78 -1.10 -1.03 3.51
CA PHE A 78 -1.85 -0.26 2.53
C PHE A 78 -0.94 0.64 1.69
N GLN A 79 0.05 1.29 2.30
CA GLN A 79 1.02 2.09 1.56
C GLN A 79 1.81 1.24 0.58
N LEU A 80 2.22 0.02 0.96
CA LEU A 80 2.87 -0.94 0.06
C LEU A 80 1.95 -1.35 -1.09
N TRP A 81 0.68 -1.62 -0.79
CA TRP A 81 -0.33 -1.91 -1.81
C TRP A 81 -0.52 -0.77 -2.82
N LEU A 82 -0.45 0.50 -2.41
CA LEU A 82 -0.58 1.63 -3.34
C LEU A 82 0.47 1.59 -4.47
N LEU A 83 1.69 1.09 -4.21
CA LEU A 83 2.74 0.98 -5.24
C LEU A 83 2.34 0.01 -6.36
N THR A 84 1.46 -0.95 -6.06
CA THR A 84 1.01 -1.98 -6.99
C THR A 84 0.04 -1.44 -8.03
N LEU A 85 -0.54 -0.26 -7.77
CA LEU A 85 -1.38 0.47 -8.72
C LEU A 85 -0.57 1.02 -9.91
N GLY A 86 0.76 0.99 -9.82
CA GLY A 86 1.67 1.58 -10.79
C GLY A 86 1.93 3.07 -10.52
N ARG A 87 3.01 3.58 -11.13
CA ARG A 87 3.55 4.91 -10.85
C ARG A 87 2.53 6.05 -11.00
N ALA A 88 1.76 6.04 -12.10
CA ALA A 88 0.85 7.12 -12.43
C ALA A 88 -0.31 7.22 -11.42
N GLU A 89 -0.96 6.09 -11.14
CA GLU A 89 -2.01 6.01 -10.13
C GLU A 89 -1.48 6.31 -8.72
N PHE A 90 -0.30 5.77 -8.35
CA PHE A 90 0.35 6.07 -7.07
C PHE A 90 0.59 7.57 -6.89
N ASP A 91 1.21 8.23 -7.87
CA ASP A 91 1.50 9.66 -7.80
C ASP A 91 0.21 10.49 -7.70
N ARG A 92 -0.87 10.05 -8.38
CA ARG A 92 -2.20 10.68 -8.33
C ARG A 92 -2.85 10.58 -6.96
N VAL A 93 -2.89 9.39 -6.35
CA VAL A 93 -3.54 9.18 -5.05
C VAL A 93 -2.74 9.77 -3.89
N VAL A 94 -1.41 9.81 -3.99
CA VAL A 94 -0.57 10.50 -3.01
C VAL A 94 -0.81 12.02 -3.06
N ALA A 95 -0.99 12.59 -4.24
CA ALA A 95 -1.29 14.01 -4.37
C ALA A 95 -2.70 14.38 -3.88
N ASP A 96 -3.67 13.49 -4.07
CA ASP A 96 -5.05 13.66 -3.63
C ASP A 96 -5.66 12.30 -3.23
N PRO A 97 -5.65 11.95 -1.92
CA PRO A 97 -6.16 10.66 -1.44
C PRO A 97 -7.65 10.43 -1.73
N ASP A 98 -8.46 11.48 -1.93
CA ASP A 98 -9.88 11.33 -2.27
C ASP A 98 -10.08 10.68 -3.65
N THR A 99 -9.06 10.74 -4.50
CA THR A 99 -9.05 10.09 -5.81
C THR A 99 -8.96 8.56 -5.76
N LEU A 100 -8.71 7.97 -4.57
CA LEU A 100 -8.89 6.53 -4.35
C LEU A 100 -10.31 6.06 -4.71
N ALA A 101 -11.32 6.95 -4.65
CA ALA A 101 -12.68 6.66 -5.07
C ALA A 101 -12.82 6.24 -6.55
N ASP A 102 -11.81 6.54 -7.38
CA ASP A 102 -11.76 6.17 -8.80
C ASP A 102 -11.03 4.85 -9.06
N VAL A 103 -10.28 4.34 -8.07
CA VAL A 103 -9.45 3.14 -8.26
C VAL A 103 -10.36 1.90 -8.36
N PRO A 104 -10.27 1.10 -9.44
CA PRO A 104 -11.17 -0.04 -9.65
C PRO A 104 -11.21 -1.03 -8.49
N ALA A 105 -10.06 -1.34 -7.88
CA ALA A 105 -9.98 -2.20 -6.71
C ALA A 105 -10.76 -1.63 -5.51
N VAL A 106 -10.61 -0.33 -5.22
CA VAL A 106 -11.34 0.35 -4.16
C VAL A 106 -12.85 0.34 -4.40
N ARG A 107 -13.29 0.57 -5.65
CA ARG A 107 -14.72 0.51 -6.01
C ARG A 107 -15.29 -0.91 -5.87
N SER A 108 -14.50 -1.93 -6.20
CA SER A 108 -14.87 -3.34 -5.99
C SER A 108 -15.07 -3.66 -4.50
N LEU A 109 -14.19 -3.13 -3.63
CA LEU A 109 -14.30 -3.27 -2.18
C LEU A 109 -15.53 -2.56 -1.61
N ALA A 110 -15.81 -1.35 -2.10
CA ALA A 110 -16.96 -0.57 -1.66
C ALA A 110 -18.30 -1.24 -2.03
N ALA A 111 -18.36 -1.98 -3.14
CA ALA A 111 -19.58 -2.59 -3.66
C ALA A 111 -20.12 -3.79 -2.85
N ARG A 112 -19.35 -4.28 -1.87
CA ARG A 112 -19.71 -5.45 -1.04
C ARG A 112 -19.35 -5.21 0.43
N PRO A 113 -20.04 -5.88 1.38
CA PRO A 113 -19.71 -5.75 2.79
C PRO A 113 -18.34 -6.38 3.07
N MET A 114 -17.61 -5.80 4.04
CA MET A 114 -16.25 -6.23 4.40
C MET A 114 -16.16 -7.72 4.79
N ARG A 115 -17.23 -8.29 5.37
CA ARG A 115 -17.32 -9.73 5.70
C ARG A 115 -17.29 -10.68 4.50
N GLU A 116 -17.39 -10.15 3.27
CA GLU A 116 -17.34 -10.91 2.01
C GLU A 116 -16.03 -10.70 1.26
N TRP A 117 -15.07 -9.99 1.85
CA TRP A 117 -13.73 -9.85 1.28
C TRP A 117 -12.94 -11.14 1.53
N ALA A 118 -12.36 -11.67 0.46
CA ALA A 118 -11.38 -12.73 0.55
C ALA A 118 -10.01 -12.14 0.95
N ASP A 119 -9.07 -13.00 1.32
CA ASP A 119 -7.73 -12.56 1.75
C ASP A 119 -7.03 -11.68 0.69
N GLN A 120 -7.18 -12.03 -0.60
CA GLN A 120 -6.59 -11.29 -1.72
C GLN A 120 -7.35 -10.00 -2.10
N ASP A 121 -8.52 -9.75 -1.51
CA ASP A 121 -9.28 -8.52 -1.74
C ASP A 121 -8.74 -7.37 -0.88
N TRP A 122 -8.09 -7.68 0.25
CA TRP A 122 -7.58 -6.64 1.14
C TRP A 122 -6.55 -5.76 0.43
N PRO A 123 -6.64 -4.43 0.55
CA PRO A 123 -5.73 -3.49 -0.10
C PRO A 123 -4.42 -3.39 0.70
N GLU A 124 -3.74 -4.51 0.87
CA GLU A 124 -2.47 -4.63 1.59
C GLU A 124 -1.49 -5.53 0.84
N TRP A 125 -0.20 -5.40 1.15
CA TRP A 125 0.84 -6.31 0.67
C TRP A 125 2.05 -6.28 1.62
N GLU A 126 1.90 -6.90 2.80
CA GLU A 126 2.95 -6.99 3.81
C GLU A 126 4.25 -7.62 3.26
N SER A 127 4.13 -8.75 2.55
CA SER A 127 5.28 -9.50 2.02
C SER A 127 6.19 -8.71 1.07
N LEU A 128 5.69 -7.61 0.48
CA LEU A 128 6.52 -6.73 -0.36
C LEU A 128 7.66 -6.05 0.42
N ASP A 129 7.47 -5.77 1.71
CA ASP A 129 8.49 -5.13 2.55
C ASP A 129 9.71 -6.05 2.78
N TYR A 130 9.45 -7.35 2.84
CA TYR A 130 10.47 -8.36 3.14
C TYR A 130 11.31 -8.75 1.93
N ALA A 131 10.82 -8.55 0.71
CA ALA A 131 11.47 -9.08 -0.50
C ALA A 131 12.95 -8.65 -0.66
N ALA A 132 13.25 -7.39 -0.35
CA ALA A 132 14.63 -6.89 -0.41
C ALA A 132 15.50 -7.37 0.76
N HIS A 133 14.90 -7.56 1.94
CA HIS A 133 15.57 -8.06 3.14
C HIS A 133 16.00 -9.51 2.93
N GLU A 134 15.08 -10.35 2.46
CA GLU A 134 15.34 -11.76 2.18
C GLU A 134 16.37 -11.93 1.07
N ALA A 135 16.25 -11.18 -0.04
CA ALA A 135 17.24 -11.22 -1.10
C ALA A 135 18.64 -10.77 -0.64
N HIS A 136 18.70 -9.72 0.20
CA HIS A 136 19.97 -9.27 0.78
C HIS A 136 20.57 -10.33 1.70
N GLN A 137 19.76 -10.94 2.56
CA GLN A 137 20.18 -12.01 3.46
C GLN A 137 20.73 -13.21 2.67
N GLU A 138 20.05 -13.63 1.61
CA GLU A 138 20.49 -14.77 0.79
C GLU A 138 21.85 -14.50 0.13
N VAL A 139 22.02 -13.32 -0.47
CA VAL A 139 23.25 -12.99 -1.22
C VAL A 139 24.44 -12.71 -0.31
N THR A 140 24.21 -12.12 0.87
CA THR A 140 25.30 -11.67 1.77
C THR A 140 25.54 -12.59 2.96
N GLY A 141 24.56 -13.43 3.31
CA GLY A 141 24.53 -14.19 4.57
C GLY A 141 24.25 -13.35 5.82
N GLN A 142 23.89 -12.07 5.68
CA GLN A 142 23.59 -11.18 6.80
C GLN A 142 22.08 -11.14 7.09
N GLU A 143 21.66 -11.64 8.25
CA GLU A 143 20.24 -11.71 8.66
C GLU A 143 19.62 -10.34 9.00
N CYS A 144 20.45 -9.36 9.38
CA CYS A 144 20.05 -8.00 9.68
C CYS A 144 21.10 -7.02 9.17
N GLY A 145 20.76 -5.74 9.00
CA GLY A 145 21.72 -4.78 8.46
C GLY A 145 21.15 -3.81 7.46
N LEU A 146 20.22 -4.30 6.63
CA LEU A 146 19.77 -3.60 5.44
C LEU A 146 19.13 -2.26 5.78
N GLU A 147 18.33 -2.24 6.84
CA GLU A 147 17.66 -1.07 7.39
C GLU A 147 18.63 0.04 7.83
N GLN A 148 19.86 -0.31 8.25
CA GLN A 148 20.88 0.69 8.57
C GLN A 148 21.57 1.27 7.33
N LEU A 149 21.44 0.61 6.17
CA LEU A 149 22.01 1.08 4.90
C LEU A 149 21.10 2.06 4.16
N LEU A 150 19.83 2.18 4.58
CA LEU A 150 18.83 2.97 3.84
C LEU A 150 19.01 4.47 4.03
N ASP A 151 19.59 4.90 5.17
CA ASP A 151 19.72 6.32 5.57
C ASP A 151 18.37 7.06 5.54
N LEU A 152 17.32 6.38 6.04
CA LEU A 152 15.94 6.85 6.08
C LEU A 152 15.35 6.65 7.48
N PRO A 153 14.35 7.48 7.89
CA PRO A 153 13.62 7.23 9.11
C PRO A 153 12.86 5.91 9.01
N GLN A 154 13.02 5.03 10.01
CA GLN A 154 12.41 3.71 9.99
C GLN A 154 10.91 3.75 10.34
N CYS A 155 10.52 4.59 11.29
CA CYS A 155 9.12 4.76 11.70
C CYS A 155 8.85 6.24 12.01
N PRO A 156 8.78 7.11 10.98
CA PRO A 156 8.38 8.49 11.19
C PRO A 156 6.88 8.57 11.49
N GLU A 157 6.45 9.66 12.14
CA GLU A 157 5.03 9.99 12.20
C GLU A 157 4.54 10.43 10.81
N PRO A 158 3.26 10.14 10.46
CA PRO A 158 2.69 10.61 9.20
C PRO A 158 2.79 12.13 9.07
N ALA A 159 3.14 12.60 7.88
CA ALA A 159 3.28 14.02 7.61
C ALA A 159 1.94 14.76 7.55
N GLY A 160 1.98 16.06 7.85
CA GLY A 160 0.81 16.94 7.85
C GLY A 160 0.07 16.96 9.20
N PRO A 161 -1.07 17.68 9.28
CA PRO A 161 -1.90 17.66 10.49
C PRO A 161 -2.73 16.37 10.56
N PRO A 162 -2.95 15.80 11.76
CA PRO A 162 -3.89 14.71 11.96
C PRO A 162 -5.25 15.01 11.34
N LEU A 163 -5.82 14.01 10.68
CA LEU A 163 -7.10 14.11 9.99
C LEU A 163 -7.98 12.93 10.36
N ASP A 164 -9.07 13.18 11.08
CA ASP A 164 -10.12 12.20 11.32
C ASP A 164 -11.23 12.38 10.27
N PRO A 165 -11.48 11.40 9.37
CA PRO A 165 -12.60 11.46 8.43
C PRO A 165 -13.97 11.61 9.10
N ALA A 166 -14.15 11.09 10.32
CA ALA A 166 -15.42 11.19 11.04
C ALA A 166 -15.70 12.63 11.51
N GLU A 167 -14.65 13.37 11.88
CA GLU A 167 -14.74 14.77 12.27
C GLU A 167 -14.69 15.72 11.05
N HIS A 168 -14.02 15.29 9.98
CA HIS A 168 -13.79 16.08 8.77
C HIS A 168 -14.21 15.36 7.48
N PRO A 169 -15.50 14.97 7.33
CA PRO A 169 -15.96 14.22 6.15
C PRO A 169 -15.83 15.00 4.83
N ALA A 170 -15.73 16.33 4.90
CA ALA A 170 -15.50 17.19 3.75
C ALA A 170 -14.06 17.11 3.18
N ALA A 171 -13.12 16.47 3.89
CA ALA A 171 -11.74 16.30 3.42
C ALA A 171 -11.58 15.15 2.40
N LEU A 172 -12.48 14.16 2.44
CA LEU A 172 -12.50 13.00 1.54
C LEU A 172 -13.92 12.76 1.02
N PRO A 173 -14.56 13.74 0.34
CA PRO A 173 -15.98 13.69 0.03
C PRO A 173 -16.34 12.55 -0.92
N ARG A 174 -15.50 12.23 -1.91
CA ARG A 174 -15.80 11.19 -2.90
C ARG A 174 -15.62 9.80 -2.30
N LEU A 175 -14.54 9.59 -1.56
CA LEU A 175 -14.24 8.32 -0.92
C LEU A 175 -15.24 8.02 0.21
N THR A 176 -15.57 9.02 1.03
CA THR A 176 -16.57 8.88 2.09
C THR A 176 -17.95 8.53 1.52
N ALA A 177 -18.36 9.20 0.43
CA ALA A 177 -19.63 8.90 -0.24
C ALA A 177 -19.64 7.49 -0.85
N LEU A 178 -18.50 7.01 -1.35
CA LEU A 178 -18.37 5.67 -1.93
C LEU A 178 -18.53 4.55 -0.88
N PHE A 179 -18.04 4.76 0.34
CA PHE A 179 -18.10 3.77 1.43
C PHE A 179 -19.29 3.95 2.38
N ALA A 180 -20.10 4.99 2.17
CA ALA A 180 -21.30 5.24 2.96
C ALA A 180 -22.25 4.02 2.92
N PRO A 181 -22.91 3.69 4.05
CA PRO A 181 -23.90 2.63 4.05
C PRO A 181 -25.01 2.95 3.06
N ALA A 182 -25.48 1.94 2.32
CA ALA A 182 -26.67 2.10 1.50
C ALA A 182 -27.81 2.64 2.39
N PRO A 183 -28.60 3.63 1.92
CA PRO A 183 -29.74 4.09 2.69
C PRO A 183 -30.59 2.87 3.03
N MET A 184 -30.84 2.65 4.31
CA MET A 184 -31.81 1.66 4.75
C MET A 184 -33.11 1.96 4.00
N GLU A 185 -33.48 1.11 3.03
CA GLU A 185 -34.86 1.09 2.58
C GLU A 185 -35.68 0.76 3.81
N LEU A 186 -36.38 1.75 4.35
CA LEU A 186 -37.47 1.56 5.28
C LEU A 186 -38.53 0.77 4.51
N THR A 187 -38.36 -0.54 4.40
CA THR A 187 -39.41 -1.46 3.96
C THR A 187 -40.55 -1.26 4.94
N GLY A 188 -41.57 -0.53 4.48
CA GLY A 188 -42.79 -0.29 5.23
C GLY A 188 -43.33 -1.62 5.73
N LEU A 189 -43.43 -1.74 7.05
CA LEU A 189 -44.26 -2.74 7.67
C LEU A 189 -45.73 -2.38 7.35
N PRO A 190 -46.54 -3.34 6.88
CA PRO A 190 -47.97 -3.14 6.70
C PRO A 190 -48.71 -2.97 8.03
#